data_AF-A0A1V6IFV2-F1
#
_entry.id   AF-A0A1V6IFV2-F1
#
_cell.length_a   1.000
_cell.length_b   1.000
_cell.length_c   1.000
_cell.angle_alpha   90.00
_cell.angle_beta   90.00
_cell.angle_gamma   90.00
#
_symmetry.space_group_name_H-M   'P 1'
#
loop_
_entity.id
_entity.type
_entity.pdbx_description
1 polymer ?
#
loop_
_entity_poly.entity_id
_entity_poly.type
_entity_poly.pdbx_seq_one_letter_code
_entity_poly.pdbx_strand_id
1 'polypeptide(L)'
;MLGRKLTSLCIPTPEPLGYGISEGGSYIVQELLEGTTLTDVFEKADDKSKLLIDLARFLKTLKVCHVRHNDLHLNNIIAKNGVLHLVDLHKTQIKKLFTLDDEVSNIAHAITMVYQGMDEDEKTLFFKEYGNEDIKLPVEAELKRLRHRWIDKKKKRAFNNTSIMTVEGDCVCIAGCKDMGRGVLVGTIKEDKKVRVERYSDHIRKTYRDKRRLKRAWKNHIALTYLRLDITPRAFFVRMPSHKERGFIAMEDLSERGEELDRYLDRVYGGLNLHEKRMFIDRLSAFFANTITQWVIHKDVKACNVFVLKGKGFVFLDVEDIVFEEIDEGLLKRMMVQMNTTIPKRISTRDRTRFFLKLTGALKMKKKDVFKDIVSDSLKSVIVYEGAGGLKTENW
;
A
#
# COMPACT_ATOMS: atom_id res chain seq x y z
N MET A 1 -10.21 31.85 23.24
CA MET A 1 -9.47 30.60 22.99
C MET A 1 -10.37 29.64 22.21
N LEU A 2 -9.84 28.94 21.20
CA LEU A 2 -10.64 28.12 20.28
C LEU A 2 -11.42 26.99 20.99
N GLY A 3 -10.79 26.31 21.96
CA GLY A 3 -11.44 25.23 22.73
C GLY A 3 -12.71 25.66 23.45
N ARG A 4 -12.74 26.86 24.07
CA ARG A 4 -13.96 27.40 24.71
C ARG A 4 -15.08 27.62 23.70
N LYS A 5 -14.74 28.11 22.51
CA LYS A 5 -15.72 28.35 21.44
C LYS A 5 -16.28 27.03 20.90
N LEU A 6 -15.44 26.00 20.73
CA LEU A 6 -15.91 24.65 20.37
C LEU A 6 -16.83 24.06 21.45
N THR A 7 -16.48 24.21 22.73
CA THR A 7 -17.31 23.76 23.86
C THR A 7 -18.68 24.45 23.83
N SER A 8 -18.73 25.77 23.56
CA SER A 8 -20.00 26.50 23.42
C SER A 8 -20.84 26.10 22.21
N LEU A 9 -20.23 25.42 21.23
CA LEU A 9 -20.90 24.82 20.07
C LEU A 9 -21.24 23.34 20.28
N CYS A 10 -21.13 22.85 21.53
CA CYS A 10 -21.33 21.45 21.88
C CYS A 10 -20.40 20.48 21.13
N ILE A 11 -19.20 20.93 20.75
CA ILE A 11 -18.15 20.06 20.20
C ILE A 11 -17.24 19.64 21.34
N PRO A 12 -17.21 18.34 21.71
CA PRO A 12 -16.36 17.87 22.78
C PRO A 12 -14.89 18.08 22.45
N THR A 13 -14.16 18.70 23.36
CA THR A 13 -12.72 18.99 23.30
C THR A 13 -12.23 19.14 24.74
N PRO A 14 -10.94 18.88 25.04
CA PRO A 14 -10.39 19.15 26.37
C PRO A 14 -10.61 20.62 26.77
N GLU A 15 -10.99 20.85 28.03
CA GLU A 15 -11.23 22.20 28.52
C GLU A 15 -9.91 22.98 28.56
N PRO A 16 -9.84 24.17 27.95
CA PRO A 16 -8.67 25.03 28.07
C PRO A 16 -8.64 25.73 29.44
N LEU A 17 -7.62 25.39 30.24
CA LEU A 17 -7.39 25.93 31.57
C LEU A 17 -6.62 27.27 31.53
N GLY A 18 -5.76 27.46 30.54
CA GLY A 18 -4.96 28.69 30.42
C GLY A 18 -4.14 28.77 29.15
N TYR A 19 -3.61 29.95 28.85
CA TYR A 19 -2.63 30.17 27.78
C TYR A 19 -1.62 31.23 28.20
N GLY A 20 -0.42 31.17 27.63
CA GLY A 20 0.65 32.14 27.88
C GLY A 20 1.52 32.31 26.64
N ILE A 21 2.05 33.53 26.47
CA ILE A 21 2.99 33.87 25.39
C ILE A 21 4.18 34.56 26.06
N SER A 22 5.39 34.11 25.72
CA SER A 22 6.66 34.65 26.21
C SER A 22 7.69 34.67 25.08
N GLU A 23 8.87 35.25 25.31
CA GLU A 23 10.01 35.16 24.39
C GLU A 23 10.42 33.70 24.11
N GLY A 24 10.23 32.80 25.09
CA GLY A 24 10.53 31.37 24.97
C GLY A 24 9.48 30.55 24.21
N GLY A 25 8.34 31.15 23.83
CA GLY A 25 7.29 30.49 23.06
C GLY A 25 5.87 30.71 23.57
N SER A 26 4.93 29.98 22.96
CA SER A 26 3.50 29.99 23.30
C SER A 26 3.08 28.67 23.93
N TYR A 27 2.25 28.75 24.97
CA TYR A 27 1.81 27.60 25.77
C TYR A 27 0.30 27.61 25.92
N ILE A 28 -0.30 26.42 25.94
CA ILE A 28 -1.71 26.20 26.25
C ILE A 28 -1.76 25.07 27.28
N VAL A 29 -2.49 25.30 28.37
CA VAL A 29 -2.79 24.30 29.38
C VAL A 29 -4.23 23.86 29.20
N GLN A 30 -4.45 22.55 29.19
CA GLN A 30 -5.73 21.92 28.92
C GLN A 30 -5.99 20.84 29.98
N GLU A 31 -7.24 20.49 30.19
CA GLU A 31 -7.61 19.29 30.95
C GLU A 31 -6.97 18.04 30.34
N LEU A 32 -6.48 17.14 31.18
CA LEU A 32 -6.01 15.83 30.73
C LEU A 32 -7.22 14.96 30.37
N LEU A 33 -7.37 14.68 29.08
CA LEU A 33 -8.40 13.76 28.62
C LEU A 33 -7.89 12.30 28.68
N GLU A 34 -8.22 11.60 29.76
CA GLU A 34 -7.97 10.16 29.89
C GLU A 34 -8.92 9.35 28.97
N GLY A 35 -8.52 9.23 27.70
CA GLY A 35 -9.21 8.44 26.69
C GLY A 35 -8.22 7.76 25.76
N THR A 36 -8.74 7.08 24.73
CA THR A 36 -7.92 6.38 23.73
C THR A 36 -8.09 7.04 22.37
N THR A 37 -7.03 7.10 21.57
CA THR A 37 -7.14 7.65 20.21
C THR A 37 -8.10 6.81 19.38
N LEU A 38 -8.85 7.44 18.48
CA LEU A 38 -9.82 6.71 17.66
C LEU A 38 -9.13 5.70 16.75
N THR A 39 -7.87 5.94 16.32
CA THR A 39 -7.05 4.96 15.60
C THR A 39 -6.89 3.67 16.40
N ASP A 40 -6.46 3.75 17.66
CA ASP A 40 -6.23 2.55 18.50
C ASP A 40 -7.54 1.81 18.77
N VAL A 41 -8.65 2.53 18.89
CA VAL A 41 -9.99 1.93 19.05
C VAL A 41 -10.40 1.19 17.77
N PHE A 42 -10.18 1.77 16.59
CA PHE A 42 -10.43 1.10 15.30
C PHE A 42 -9.54 -0.13 15.09
N GLU A 43 -8.29 -0.11 15.53
CA GLU A 43 -7.37 -1.25 15.39
C GLU A 43 -7.78 -2.45 16.26
N LYS A 44 -8.40 -2.20 17.43
CA LYS A 44 -8.81 -3.24 18.39
C LYS A 44 -10.24 -3.74 18.22
N ALA A 45 -11.07 -3.04 17.45
CA ALA A 45 -12.49 -3.38 17.30
C ALA A 45 -12.71 -4.50 16.26
N ASP A 46 -13.44 -5.54 16.68
CA ASP A 46 -13.89 -6.62 15.80
C ASP A 46 -14.98 -6.15 14.82
N ASP A 47 -15.95 -5.38 15.31
CA ASP A 47 -16.98 -4.70 14.51
C ASP A 47 -16.78 -3.19 14.56
N LYS A 48 -16.54 -2.60 13.39
CA LYS A 48 -16.24 -1.18 13.20
C LYS A 48 -17.48 -0.36 12.88
N SER A 49 -18.63 -1.00 12.64
CA SER A 49 -19.87 -0.35 12.19
C SER A 49 -20.28 0.78 13.14
N LYS A 50 -20.30 0.51 14.45
CA LYS A 50 -20.64 1.55 15.44
C LYS A 50 -19.66 2.73 15.42
N LEU A 51 -18.36 2.46 15.31
CA LEU A 51 -17.34 3.52 15.26
C LEU A 51 -17.49 4.39 14.00
N LEU A 52 -17.84 3.78 12.86
CA LEU A 52 -18.11 4.50 11.62
C LEU A 52 -19.35 5.38 11.74
N ILE A 53 -20.42 4.88 12.37
CA ILE A 53 -21.64 5.65 12.66
C ILE A 53 -21.31 6.85 13.57
N ASP A 54 -20.59 6.62 14.67
CA ASP A 54 -20.23 7.67 15.64
C ASP A 54 -19.33 8.72 14.99
N LEU A 55 -18.36 8.30 14.16
CA LEU A 55 -17.51 9.21 13.40
C LEU A 55 -18.30 10.01 12.37
N ALA A 56 -19.22 9.39 11.62
CA ALA A 56 -20.06 10.07 10.65
C ALA A 56 -20.90 11.17 11.32
N ARG A 57 -21.53 10.86 12.46
CA ARG A 57 -22.31 11.82 13.25
C ARG A 57 -21.44 12.94 13.80
N PHE A 58 -20.25 12.62 14.30
CA PHE A 58 -19.30 13.62 14.78
C PHE A 58 -18.87 14.59 13.68
N LEU A 59 -18.52 14.07 12.49
CA LEU A 59 -18.17 14.90 11.34
C LEU A 59 -19.34 15.76 10.86
N LYS A 60 -20.57 15.24 10.92
CA LYS A 60 -21.79 16.01 10.65
C LYS A 60 -21.95 17.17 11.64
N THR A 61 -21.69 16.96 12.92
CA THR A 61 -21.68 18.03 13.93
C THR A 61 -20.63 19.09 13.59
N LEU A 62 -19.41 18.70 13.21
CA LEU A 62 -18.39 19.66 12.78
C LEU A 62 -18.85 20.48 11.56
N LYS A 63 -19.50 19.85 10.58
CA LYS A 63 -20.09 20.53 9.42
C LYS A 63 -21.12 21.57 9.87
N VAL A 64 -22.11 21.19 10.68
CA VAL A 64 -23.20 22.08 11.14
C VAL A 64 -22.64 23.29 11.89
N CYS A 65 -21.58 23.09 12.67
CA CYS A 65 -20.91 24.14 13.43
C CYS A 65 -19.82 24.90 12.63
N HIS A 66 -19.69 24.63 11.32
CA HIS A 66 -18.70 25.22 10.42
C HIS A 66 -17.23 25.06 10.89
N VAL A 67 -16.91 23.92 11.53
CA VAL A 67 -15.58 23.64 12.09
C VAL A 67 -14.72 22.89 11.09
N ARG A 68 -13.63 23.53 10.68
CA ARG A 68 -12.60 22.96 9.80
C ARG A 68 -11.33 22.70 10.61
N HIS A 69 -10.93 21.44 10.78
CA HIS A 69 -9.75 21.14 11.63
C HIS A 69 -8.41 21.42 10.93
N ASN A 70 -8.34 21.20 9.60
CA ASN A 70 -7.12 21.26 8.77
C ASN A 70 -6.01 20.25 9.14
N ASP A 71 -6.24 19.37 10.11
CA ASP A 71 -5.36 18.24 10.47
C ASP A 71 -6.16 17.06 11.05
N LEU A 72 -7.36 16.83 10.50
CA LEU A 72 -8.33 15.89 11.07
C LEU A 72 -7.95 14.46 10.72
N HIS A 73 -7.14 13.80 11.53
CA HIS A 73 -6.89 12.36 11.41
C HIS A 73 -7.36 11.66 12.68
N LEU A 74 -7.55 10.34 12.64
CA LEU A 74 -8.11 9.58 13.77
C LEU A 74 -7.29 9.67 15.07
N ASN A 75 -5.98 9.95 15.01
CA ASN A 75 -5.18 10.24 16.21
C ASN A 75 -5.55 11.57 16.91
N ASN A 76 -6.19 12.49 16.18
CA ASN A 76 -6.65 13.79 16.70
C ASN A 76 -8.13 13.73 17.15
N ILE A 77 -8.66 12.51 17.31
CA ILE A 77 -9.97 12.26 17.88
C ILE A 77 -9.77 11.27 19.04
N ILE A 78 -10.18 11.64 20.24
CA ILE A 78 -10.10 10.77 21.43
C ILE A 78 -11.49 10.24 21.76
N ALA A 79 -11.62 8.92 21.85
CA ALA A 79 -12.82 8.26 22.34
C ALA A 79 -12.74 8.10 23.86
N LYS A 80 -13.72 8.64 24.57
CA LYS A 80 -13.88 8.50 26.03
C LYS A 80 -15.35 8.32 26.36
N ASN A 81 -15.70 7.24 27.07
CA ASN A 81 -17.07 6.94 27.50
C ASN A 81 -18.12 7.01 26.36
N GLY A 82 -17.77 6.55 25.17
CA GLY A 82 -18.67 6.59 23.99
C GLY A 82 -18.79 7.95 23.32
N VAL A 83 -18.01 8.96 23.72
CA VAL A 83 -18.00 10.31 23.14
C VAL A 83 -16.67 10.58 22.43
N LEU A 84 -16.75 11.12 21.22
CA LEU A 84 -15.59 11.54 20.43
C LEU A 84 -15.22 12.99 20.75
N HIS A 85 -13.97 13.20 21.13
CA HIS A 85 -13.42 14.50 21.49
C HIS A 85 -12.37 14.94 20.46
N LEU A 86 -12.49 16.17 19.98
CA LEU A 86 -11.51 16.79 19.10
C LEU A 86 -10.31 17.25 19.91
N VAL A 87 -9.10 16.92 19.47
CA VAL A 87 -7.86 17.39 20.08
C VAL A 87 -6.93 17.99 19.03
N ASP A 88 -5.84 18.61 19.47
CA ASP A 88 -4.83 19.21 18.59
C ASP A 88 -5.38 20.32 17.67
N LEU A 89 -6.01 21.32 18.30
CA LEU A 89 -6.76 22.37 17.63
C LEU A 89 -5.90 23.45 16.92
N HIS A 90 -4.59 23.28 16.80
CA HIS A 90 -3.65 24.35 16.39
C HIS A 90 -3.86 24.87 14.95
N LYS A 91 -4.48 24.07 14.07
CA LYS A 91 -4.87 24.48 12.70
C LYS A 91 -6.39 24.62 12.51
N THR A 92 -7.16 24.44 13.58
CA THR A 92 -8.62 24.44 13.51
C THR A 92 -9.16 25.85 13.30
N GLN A 93 -10.20 25.96 12.48
CA GLN A 93 -10.88 27.21 12.15
C GLN A 93 -12.39 27.02 12.24
N ILE A 94 -13.09 28.00 12.81
CA ILE A 94 -14.55 28.10 12.74
C ILE A 94 -14.87 29.09 11.63
N LYS A 95 -15.38 28.61 10.51
CA LYS A 95 -15.60 29.42 9.31
C LYS A 95 -16.94 30.13 9.37
N LYS A 96 -17.03 31.32 8.77
CA LYS A 96 -18.32 32.00 8.57
C LYS A 96 -19.22 31.22 7.61
N LEU A 97 -18.61 30.73 6.52
CA LEU A 97 -19.23 29.85 5.53
C LEU A 97 -18.42 28.57 5.44
N PHE A 98 -19.11 27.42 5.51
CA PHE A 98 -18.50 26.10 5.35
C PHE A 98 -18.80 25.59 3.94
N THR A 99 -17.76 25.55 3.10
CA THR A 99 -17.93 25.21 1.68
C THR A 99 -17.90 23.69 1.47
N LEU A 100 -18.29 23.24 0.28
CA LEU A 100 -18.16 21.84 -0.11
C LEU A 100 -16.71 21.35 -0.02
N ASP A 101 -15.72 22.18 -0.36
CA ASP A 101 -14.30 21.82 -0.25
C ASP A 101 -13.86 21.63 1.21
N ASP A 102 -14.36 22.47 2.12
CA ASP A 102 -14.12 22.32 3.57
C ASP A 102 -14.70 21.00 4.09
N GLU A 103 -15.92 20.67 3.65
CA GLU A 103 -16.63 19.46 4.00
C GLU A 103 -15.91 18.21 3.50
N VAL A 104 -15.64 18.15 2.18
CA VAL A 104 -14.90 17.07 1.54
C VAL A 104 -13.55 16.88 2.20
N SER A 105 -12.83 17.96 2.48
CA SER A 105 -11.51 17.86 3.09
C SER A 105 -11.56 17.42 4.55
N ASN A 106 -12.57 17.80 5.34
CA ASN A 106 -12.71 17.27 6.70
C ASN A 106 -12.96 15.76 6.69
N ILE A 107 -13.94 15.31 5.88
CA ILE A 107 -14.30 13.90 5.78
C ILE A 107 -13.11 13.09 5.27
N ALA A 108 -12.53 13.50 4.13
CA ALA A 108 -11.44 12.76 3.49
C ALA A 108 -10.22 12.62 4.40
N HIS A 109 -9.82 13.67 5.12
CA HIS A 109 -8.73 13.58 6.07
C HIS A 109 -9.06 12.64 7.25
N ALA A 110 -10.30 12.70 7.78
CA ALA A 110 -10.70 11.89 8.93
C ALA A 110 -10.65 10.39 8.61
N ILE A 111 -11.18 10.00 7.44
CA ILE A 111 -11.33 8.59 7.08
C ILE A 111 -10.15 8.03 6.27
N THR A 112 -9.15 8.85 5.91
CA THR A 112 -8.07 8.43 4.99
C THR A 112 -7.33 7.16 5.42
N MET A 113 -7.19 6.94 6.73
CA MET A 113 -6.48 5.79 7.28
C MET A 113 -7.30 4.49 7.26
N VAL A 114 -8.63 4.59 7.27
CA VAL A 114 -9.53 3.44 7.43
C VAL A 114 -10.33 3.12 6.16
N TYR A 115 -10.48 4.09 5.24
CA TYR A 115 -11.37 3.99 4.10
C TYR A 115 -11.11 2.79 3.17
N GLN A 116 -9.83 2.46 2.93
CA GLN A 116 -9.46 1.33 2.08
C GLN A 116 -9.74 -0.03 2.73
N GLY A 117 -9.89 -0.06 4.05
CA GLY A 117 -10.27 -1.26 4.79
C GLY A 117 -11.79 -1.44 4.89
N MET A 118 -12.59 -0.44 4.49
CA MET A 118 -14.04 -0.53 4.53
C MET A 118 -14.57 -1.33 3.34
N ASP A 119 -15.55 -2.19 3.57
CA ASP A 119 -16.34 -2.77 2.49
C ASP A 119 -17.37 -1.76 1.93
N GLU A 120 -18.16 -2.16 0.93
CA GLU A 120 -19.13 -1.23 0.33
C GLU A 120 -20.35 -0.97 1.21
N ASP A 121 -20.70 -1.92 2.09
CA ASP A 121 -21.84 -1.77 2.99
C ASP A 121 -21.46 -0.80 4.11
N GLU A 122 -20.24 -0.91 4.64
CA GLU A 122 -19.65 0.04 5.60
C GLU A 122 -19.52 1.45 5.02
N LYS A 123 -19.02 1.59 3.78
CA LYS A 123 -18.97 2.89 3.10
C LYS A 123 -20.36 3.49 2.94
N THR A 124 -21.32 2.69 2.49
CA THR A 124 -22.71 3.13 2.29
C THR A 124 -23.32 3.58 3.62
N LEU A 125 -23.14 2.77 4.68
CA LEU A 125 -23.58 3.09 6.03
C LEU A 125 -22.99 4.42 6.53
N PHE A 126 -21.68 4.61 6.38
CA PHE A 126 -21.00 5.84 6.80
C PHE A 126 -21.60 7.09 6.15
N PHE A 127 -21.76 7.11 4.82
CA PHE A 127 -22.28 8.28 4.11
C PHE A 127 -23.78 8.50 4.34
N LYS A 128 -24.55 7.43 4.53
CA LYS A 128 -25.96 7.49 4.93
C LYS A 128 -26.13 8.14 6.31
N GLU A 129 -25.34 7.72 7.30
CA GLU A 129 -25.38 8.29 8.66
C GLU A 129 -24.84 9.72 8.72
N TYR A 130 -23.84 10.01 7.89
CA TYR A 130 -23.37 11.38 7.70
C TYR A 130 -24.49 12.29 7.17
N GLY A 131 -25.42 11.72 6.38
CA GLY A 131 -26.64 12.39 5.90
C GLY A 131 -26.47 13.13 4.58
N ASN A 132 -25.46 12.75 3.78
CA ASN A 132 -25.25 13.25 2.43
C ASN A 132 -24.51 12.20 1.60
N GLU A 133 -25.25 11.34 0.90
CA GLU A 133 -24.66 10.26 0.12
C GLU A 133 -23.95 10.76 -1.15
N ASP A 134 -24.43 11.87 -1.74
CA ASP A 134 -23.86 12.46 -2.95
C ASP A 134 -22.42 12.98 -2.74
N ILE A 135 -22.00 13.21 -1.49
CA ILE A 135 -20.63 13.63 -1.17
C ILE A 135 -19.60 12.49 -1.29
N LYS A 136 -20.04 11.23 -1.43
CA LYS A 136 -19.14 10.07 -1.55
C LYS A 136 -18.15 10.26 -2.69
N LEU A 137 -18.62 10.63 -3.88
CA LEU A 137 -17.77 10.81 -5.07
C LEU A 137 -16.67 11.87 -4.91
N PRO A 138 -16.97 13.13 -4.49
CA PRO A 138 -15.92 14.12 -4.26
C PRO A 138 -14.98 13.74 -3.11
N VAL A 139 -15.46 13.05 -2.07
CA VAL A 139 -14.61 12.52 -0.99
C VAL A 139 -13.65 11.45 -1.50
N GLU A 140 -14.12 10.49 -2.29
CA GLU A 140 -13.27 9.46 -2.92
C GLU A 140 -12.19 10.07 -3.83
N ALA A 141 -12.55 11.10 -4.59
CA ALA A 141 -11.59 11.85 -5.41
C ALA A 141 -10.51 12.54 -4.56
N GLU A 142 -10.88 13.17 -3.44
CA GLU A 142 -9.91 13.80 -2.54
C GLU A 142 -9.07 12.76 -1.78
N LEU A 143 -9.65 11.63 -1.36
CA LEU A 143 -8.91 10.50 -0.79
C LEU A 143 -7.84 9.99 -1.76
N LYS A 144 -8.19 9.85 -3.04
CA LYS A 144 -7.25 9.50 -4.10
C LYS A 144 -6.13 10.52 -4.19
N ARG A 145 -6.45 11.81 -4.20
CA ARG A 145 -5.46 12.90 -4.23
C ARG A 145 -4.54 12.89 -3.01
N LEU A 146 -5.09 12.70 -1.81
CA LEU A 146 -4.34 12.63 -0.55
C LEU A 146 -3.35 11.47 -0.55
N ARG A 147 -3.77 10.28 -1.00
CA ARG A 147 -2.90 9.11 -1.10
C ARG A 147 -1.74 9.34 -2.06
N HIS A 148 -2.01 9.84 -3.27
CA HIS A 148 -0.95 10.16 -4.25
C HIS A 148 0.05 11.18 -3.68
N ARG A 149 -0.45 12.27 -3.08
CA ARG A 149 0.39 13.30 -2.44
C ARG A 149 1.25 12.70 -1.32
N TRP A 150 0.68 11.83 -0.50
CA TRP A 150 1.39 11.17 0.59
C TRP A 150 2.50 10.27 0.06
N ILE A 151 2.21 9.40 -0.91
CA ILE A 151 3.20 8.52 -1.55
C ILE A 151 4.33 9.35 -2.17
N ASP A 152 4.01 10.40 -2.91
CA ASP A 152 5.02 11.28 -3.51
C ASP A 152 5.89 11.95 -2.45
N LYS A 153 5.29 12.41 -1.34
CA LYS A 153 6.04 12.95 -0.20
C LYS A 153 6.95 11.91 0.45
N LYS A 154 6.54 10.64 0.53
CA LYS A 154 7.40 9.55 1.03
C LYS A 154 8.54 9.26 0.06
N LYS A 155 8.25 9.13 -1.23
CA LYS A 155 9.26 8.92 -2.30
C LYS A 155 10.26 10.08 -2.41
N LYS A 156 9.83 11.33 -2.24
CA LYS A 156 10.73 12.49 -2.25
C LYS A 156 11.72 12.47 -1.09
N ARG A 157 11.30 11.95 0.07
CA ARG A 157 12.14 11.82 1.28
C ARG A 157 12.96 10.54 1.34
N ALA A 158 12.90 9.67 0.32
CA ALA A 158 13.59 8.37 0.31
C ALA A 158 15.12 8.46 0.43
N PHE A 159 15.72 9.65 0.33
CA PHE A 159 17.16 9.87 0.45
C PHE A 159 17.52 10.83 1.59
N ASN A 160 16.60 11.06 2.52
CA ASN A 160 16.77 11.99 3.64
C ASN A 160 16.70 11.22 4.96
N ASN A 161 17.27 11.80 6.02
CA ASN A 161 17.04 11.32 7.38
C ASN A 161 15.55 11.43 7.73
N THR A 162 14.98 10.33 8.21
CA THR A 162 13.59 10.24 8.70
C THR A 162 13.51 9.24 9.85
N SER A 163 12.34 9.08 10.46
CA SER A 163 12.16 8.08 11.51
C SER A 163 12.38 6.62 11.07
N ILE A 164 12.38 6.33 9.76
CA ILE A 164 12.59 4.98 9.22
C ILE A 164 13.87 4.84 8.39
N MET A 165 14.65 5.93 8.21
CA MET A 165 15.84 5.92 7.36
C MET A 165 16.93 6.81 7.94
N THR A 166 18.16 6.33 7.83
CA THR A 166 19.38 7.07 8.20
C THR A 166 20.31 7.15 6.99
N VAL A 167 20.81 8.35 6.72
CA VAL A 167 21.80 8.62 5.66
C VAL A 167 23.18 8.60 6.27
N GLU A 168 24.06 7.73 5.78
CA GLU A 168 25.46 7.58 6.22
C GLU A 168 26.37 7.52 4.99
N GLY A 169 27.12 8.59 4.73
CA GLY A 169 27.99 8.68 3.55
C GLY A 169 27.21 8.57 2.23
N ASP A 170 27.54 7.57 1.42
CA ASP A 170 26.87 7.27 0.14
C ASP A 170 25.70 6.27 0.29
N CYS A 171 25.40 5.85 1.52
CA CYS A 171 24.37 4.88 1.84
C CYS A 171 23.14 5.52 2.49
N VAL A 172 21.96 4.98 2.19
CA VAL A 172 20.72 5.24 2.92
C VAL A 172 20.20 3.93 3.45
N CYS A 173 20.19 3.80 4.77
CA CYS A 173 19.83 2.57 5.49
C CYS A 173 18.42 2.67 6.06
N ILE A 174 17.64 1.59 5.99
CA ILE A 174 16.38 1.47 6.72
C ILE A 174 16.69 1.27 8.21
N ALA A 175 15.91 1.91 9.08
CA ALA A 175 16.07 1.82 10.53
C ALA A 175 16.06 0.34 10.98
N GLY A 176 17.02 -0.02 11.85
CA GLY A 176 17.21 -1.41 12.31
C GLY A 176 17.95 -2.32 11.33
N CYS A 177 18.41 -1.84 10.17
CA CYS A 177 19.16 -2.62 9.18
C CYS A 177 20.65 -2.25 9.10
N LYS A 178 21.19 -1.46 10.04
CA LYS A 178 22.57 -0.89 9.96
C LYS A 178 23.68 -1.95 9.93
N ASP A 179 23.45 -3.10 10.55
CA ASP A 179 24.42 -4.19 10.60
C ASP A 179 24.14 -5.30 9.57
N MET A 180 23.15 -5.11 8.69
CA MET A 180 22.80 -6.06 7.65
C MET A 180 23.58 -5.80 6.34
N GLY A 181 23.78 -6.84 5.54
CA GLY A 181 24.33 -6.73 4.19
C GLY A 181 25.84 -6.52 4.14
N ARG A 182 26.58 -7.15 5.06
CA ARG A 182 28.04 -7.04 5.21
C ARG A 182 28.81 -8.26 4.71
N GLY A 183 28.10 -9.29 4.25
CA GLY A 183 28.71 -10.51 3.74
C GLY A 183 29.57 -10.31 2.50
N VAL A 184 30.22 -11.40 2.09
CA VAL A 184 31.12 -11.47 0.94
C VAL A 184 30.42 -12.01 -0.29
N LEU A 185 30.88 -11.64 -1.48
CA LEU A 185 30.30 -12.10 -2.75
C LEU A 185 30.45 -13.63 -2.86
N VAL A 186 29.33 -14.31 -3.06
CA VAL A 186 29.26 -15.76 -3.30
C VAL A 186 29.16 -16.05 -4.79
N GLY A 187 28.38 -15.25 -5.54
CA GLY A 187 28.28 -15.41 -6.99
C GLY A 187 27.24 -14.51 -7.65
N THR A 188 27.23 -14.49 -8.98
CA THR A 188 26.23 -13.76 -9.78
C THR A 188 25.04 -14.69 -10.07
N ILE A 189 23.83 -14.30 -9.68
CA ILE A 189 22.59 -15.06 -9.95
C ILE A 189 22.07 -14.73 -11.35
N LYS A 190 22.06 -13.44 -11.69
CA LYS A 190 21.50 -12.93 -12.93
C LYS A 190 22.26 -11.70 -13.39
N GLU A 191 22.55 -11.63 -14.68
CA GLU A 191 23.09 -10.43 -15.30
C GLU A 191 22.41 -10.20 -16.65
N ASP A 192 21.79 -9.05 -16.81
CA ASP A 192 21.20 -8.61 -18.07
C ASP A 192 21.50 -7.13 -18.34
N LYS A 193 21.00 -6.61 -19.47
CA LYS A 193 21.25 -5.22 -19.88
C LYS A 193 20.73 -4.18 -18.87
N LYS A 194 19.76 -4.51 -18.01
CA LYS A 194 19.12 -3.60 -17.06
C LYS A 194 19.66 -3.76 -15.65
N VAL A 195 19.95 -4.98 -15.21
CA VAL A 195 20.29 -5.29 -13.82
C VAL A 195 21.33 -6.41 -13.69
N ARG A 196 22.09 -6.35 -12.61
CA ARG A 196 22.95 -7.44 -12.13
C ARG A 196 22.55 -7.79 -10.72
N VAL A 197 22.26 -9.06 -10.47
CA VAL A 197 21.83 -9.60 -9.18
C VAL A 197 22.92 -10.55 -8.69
N GLU A 198 23.49 -10.22 -7.55
CA GLU A 198 24.60 -10.94 -6.93
C GLU A 198 24.17 -11.48 -5.57
N ARG A 199 24.54 -12.72 -5.29
CA ARG A 199 24.41 -13.34 -3.96
C ARG A 199 25.65 -13.06 -3.15
N TYR A 200 25.43 -12.60 -1.93
CA TYR A 200 26.42 -12.47 -0.88
C TYR A 200 26.06 -13.45 0.24
N SER A 201 26.99 -13.72 1.15
CA SER A 201 26.81 -14.74 2.19
C SER A 201 25.64 -14.49 3.15
N ASP A 202 25.13 -13.27 3.25
CA ASP A 202 24.03 -12.85 4.14
C ASP A 202 22.94 -12.01 3.43
N HIS A 203 23.08 -11.72 2.13
CA HIS A 203 22.15 -10.84 1.41
C HIS A 203 22.24 -10.96 -0.12
N ILE A 204 21.35 -10.27 -0.82
CA ILE A 204 21.39 -10.04 -2.26
C ILE A 204 21.74 -8.58 -2.53
N ARG A 205 22.59 -8.34 -3.53
CA ARG A 205 22.77 -7.01 -4.13
C ARG A 205 22.14 -6.98 -5.51
N LYS A 206 21.24 -6.02 -5.73
CA LYS A 206 20.70 -5.69 -7.05
C LYS A 206 21.30 -4.38 -7.52
N THR A 207 22.24 -4.49 -8.45
CA THR A 207 22.87 -3.37 -9.15
C THR A 207 22.04 -3.00 -10.38
N TYR A 208 21.71 -1.72 -10.52
CA TYR A 208 20.93 -1.23 -11.65
C TYR A 208 21.84 -0.58 -12.68
N ARG A 209 21.49 -0.67 -13.97
CA ARG A 209 22.25 -0.07 -15.06
C ARG A 209 22.48 1.43 -14.88
N ASP A 210 21.46 2.14 -14.39
CA ASP A 210 21.50 3.59 -14.26
C ASP A 210 20.89 4.10 -12.94
N LYS A 211 21.33 5.31 -12.56
CA LYS A 211 20.91 6.00 -11.32
C LYS A 211 19.40 6.23 -11.27
N ARG A 212 18.73 6.40 -12.41
CA ARG A 212 17.28 6.65 -12.47
C ARG A 212 16.51 5.41 -12.05
N ARG A 213 16.86 4.23 -12.57
CA ARG A 213 16.27 2.95 -12.19
C ARG A 213 16.52 2.62 -10.72
N LEU A 214 17.77 2.77 -10.25
CA LEU A 214 18.11 2.60 -8.84
C LEU A 214 17.23 3.46 -7.94
N LYS A 215 17.14 4.77 -8.24
CA LYS A 215 16.32 5.70 -7.46
C LYS A 215 14.84 5.32 -7.48
N ARG A 216 14.32 4.84 -8.62
CA ARG A 216 12.93 4.40 -8.75
C ARG A 216 12.65 3.18 -7.87
N ALA A 217 13.48 2.15 -7.95
CA ALA A 217 13.37 0.95 -7.13
C ALA A 217 13.44 1.27 -5.64
N TRP A 218 14.43 2.08 -5.22
CA TRP A 218 14.57 2.47 -3.82
C TRP A 218 13.37 3.25 -3.30
N LYS A 219 12.89 4.25 -4.07
CA LYS A 219 11.69 5.00 -3.73
C LYS A 219 10.46 4.10 -3.54
N ASN A 220 10.35 3.06 -4.36
CA ASN A 220 9.26 2.10 -4.25
C ASN A 220 9.39 1.23 -3.00
N HIS A 221 10.58 0.70 -2.68
CA HIS A 221 10.83 0.01 -1.41
C HIS A 221 10.45 0.89 -0.20
N ILE A 222 10.90 2.14 -0.17
CA ILE A 222 10.60 3.06 0.95
C ILE A 222 9.09 3.33 1.07
N ALA A 223 8.39 3.52 -0.04
CA ALA A 223 6.93 3.68 -0.01
C ALA A 223 6.24 2.43 0.56
N LEU A 224 6.67 1.22 0.17
CA LEU A 224 6.16 -0.04 0.73
C LEU A 224 6.47 -0.19 2.22
N THR A 225 7.68 0.19 2.67
CA THR A 225 8.04 0.21 4.10
C THR A 225 7.13 1.13 4.90
N TYR A 226 6.84 2.35 4.40
CA TYR A 226 5.89 3.25 5.06
C TYR A 226 4.46 2.71 5.10
N LEU A 227 4.06 1.93 4.09
CA LEU A 227 2.76 1.26 4.03
C LEU A 227 2.72 -0.02 4.88
N ARG A 228 3.86 -0.49 5.41
CA ARG A 228 3.99 -1.77 6.12
C ARG A 228 3.49 -2.96 5.30
N LEU A 229 3.81 -2.97 4.01
CA LEU A 229 3.43 -4.05 3.10
C LEU A 229 4.63 -4.97 2.81
N ASP A 230 4.62 -6.15 3.43
CA ASP A 230 5.65 -7.19 3.27
C ASP A 230 5.42 -8.03 2.01
N ILE A 231 5.35 -7.34 0.86
CA ILE A 231 5.02 -7.93 -0.46
C ILE A 231 6.21 -7.92 -1.42
N THR A 232 7.40 -7.60 -0.94
CA THR A 232 8.67 -7.57 -1.69
C THR A 232 9.80 -8.00 -0.76
N PRO A 233 10.95 -8.48 -1.27
CA PRO A 233 12.10 -8.73 -0.43
C PRO A 233 12.45 -7.50 0.41
N ARG A 234 12.65 -7.70 1.71
CA ARG A 234 13.04 -6.65 2.66
C ARG A 234 14.36 -6.04 2.21
N ALA A 235 14.30 -4.76 1.83
CA ALA A 235 15.50 -3.97 1.58
C ALA A 235 16.16 -3.57 2.90
N PHE A 236 17.50 -3.50 2.88
CA PHE A 236 18.32 -3.09 4.01
C PHE A 236 18.82 -1.66 3.81
N PHE A 237 19.47 -1.41 2.69
CA PHE A 237 20.01 -0.11 2.33
C PHE A 237 20.17 0.03 0.82
N VAL A 238 20.29 1.27 0.35
CA VAL A 238 20.77 1.60 -1.00
C VAL A 238 22.13 2.26 -0.88
N ARG A 239 23.07 1.86 -1.74
CA ARG A 239 24.31 2.60 -1.98
C ARG A 239 24.20 3.36 -3.29
N MET A 240 24.41 4.67 -3.22
CA MET A 240 24.36 5.53 -4.40
C MET A 240 25.58 5.31 -5.30
N PRO A 241 25.43 5.44 -6.63
CA PRO A 241 26.57 5.30 -7.53
C PRO A 241 27.58 6.42 -7.28
N SER A 242 28.87 6.06 -7.34
CA SER A 242 30.00 6.98 -7.32
C SER A 242 30.67 7.04 -8.71
N HIS A 243 31.74 7.81 -8.86
CA HIS A 243 32.51 7.81 -10.11
C HIS A 243 33.16 6.45 -10.44
N LYS A 244 33.43 5.63 -9.42
CA LYS A 244 34.15 4.35 -9.57
C LYS A 244 33.22 3.13 -9.52
N GLU A 245 32.06 3.25 -8.89
CA GLU A 245 31.22 2.09 -8.56
C GLU A 245 29.75 2.33 -8.88
N ARG A 246 29.09 1.31 -9.44
CA ARG A 246 27.64 1.34 -9.66
C ARG A 246 26.91 1.26 -8.32
N GLY A 247 25.75 1.92 -8.28
CA GLY A 247 24.87 1.87 -7.11
C GLY A 247 24.01 0.60 -7.11
N PHE A 248 23.65 0.14 -5.92
CA PHE A 248 22.90 -1.10 -5.71
C PHE A 248 21.97 -0.97 -4.51
N ILE A 249 20.99 -1.88 -4.45
CA ILE A 249 20.16 -2.09 -3.27
C ILE A 249 20.56 -3.44 -2.64
N ALA A 250 20.87 -3.43 -1.36
CA ALA A 250 21.07 -4.64 -0.56
C ALA A 250 19.73 -5.04 0.07
N MET A 251 19.38 -6.32 -0.04
CA MET A 251 18.10 -6.87 0.42
C MET A 251 18.25 -8.33 0.86
N GLU A 252 17.24 -8.86 1.54
CA GLU A 252 17.23 -10.26 1.98
C GLU A 252 17.40 -11.25 0.81
N ASP A 253 18.10 -12.36 1.06
CA ASP A 253 18.12 -13.50 0.14
C ASP A 253 16.93 -14.41 0.41
N LEU A 254 16.16 -14.71 -0.65
CA LEU A 254 15.00 -15.59 -0.60
C LEU A 254 15.30 -17.01 -1.09
N SER A 255 16.55 -17.30 -1.49
CA SER A 255 16.95 -18.54 -2.16
C SER A 255 16.55 -19.83 -1.42
N GLU A 256 16.67 -19.86 -0.10
CA GLU A 256 16.28 -21.02 0.71
C GLU A 256 14.78 -21.04 1.06
N ARG A 257 14.06 -19.96 0.75
CA ARG A 257 12.67 -19.72 1.18
C ARG A 257 11.64 -19.97 0.09
N GLY A 258 12.04 -20.20 -1.16
CA GLY A 258 11.10 -20.38 -2.26
C GLY A 258 11.75 -20.40 -3.63
N GLU A 259 10.96 -20.15 -4.67
CA GLU A 259 11.41 -20.02 -6.06
C GLU A 259 10.46 -19.10 -6.86
N GLU A 260 10.86 -18.69 -8.06
CA GLU A 260 10.01 -17.93 -8.98
C GLU A 260 8.75 -18.72 -9.43
N LEU A 261 7.64 -18.02 -9.67
CA LEU A 261 6.33 -18.63 -9.92
C LEU A 261 6.30 -19.53 -11.17
N ASP A 262 6.98 -19.15 -12.25
CA ASP A 262 7.10 -19.98 -13.44
C ASP A 262 7.83 -21.30 -13.16
N ARG A 263 8.98 -21.24 -12.47
CA ARG A 263 9.75 -22.42 -12.04
C ARG A 263 8.93 -23.32 -11.13
N TYR A 264 8.25 -22.74 -10.14
CA TYR A 264 7.34 -23.45 -9.26
C TYR A 264 6.25 -24.17 -10.06
N LEU A 265 5.53 -23.44 -10.92
CA LEU A 265 4.41 -24.01 -11.68
C LEU A 265 4.87 -25.11 -12.64
N ASP A 266 6.01 -24.94 -13.31
CA ASP A 266 6.56 -25.96 -14.19
C ASP A 266 6.88 -27.26 -13.43
N ARG A 267 7.53 -27.12 -12.26
CA ARG A 267 8.02 -28.23 -11.44
C ARG A 267 6.91 -29.01 -10.75
N VAL A 268 6.00 -28.33 -10.07
CA VAL A 268 5.04 -29.00 -9.15
C VAL A 268 3.61 -29.07 -9.68
N TYR A 269 3.16 -28.17 -10.56
CA TYR A 269 1.73 -28.03 -10.86
C TYR A 269 1.09 -29.30 -11.45
N GLY A 270 1.86 -30.05 -12.25
CA GLY A 270 1.39 -31.31 -12.86
C GLY A 270 1.04 -32.38 -11.82
N GLY A 271 1.76 -32.44 -10.70
CA GLY A 271 1.56 -33.42 -9.63
C GLY A 271 0.50 -33.01 -8.61
N LEU A 272 0.04 -31.76 -8.61
CA LEU A 272 -0.97 -31.30 -7.66
C LEU A 272 -2.34 -31.90 -7.95
N ASN A 273 -3.01 -32.36 -6.89
CA ASN A 273 -4.40 -32.78 -6.95
C ASN A 273 -5.35 -31.57 -7.10
N LEU A 274 -6.65 -31.83 -7.31
CA LEU A 274 -7.63 -30.78 -7.56
C LEU A 274 -7.78 -29.80 -6.38
N HIS A 275 -7.71 -30.29 -5.14
CA HIS A 275 -7.81 -29.46 -3.94
C HIS A 275 -6.59 -28.55 -3.82
N GLU A 276 -5.38 -29.08 -4.01
CA GLU A 276 -4.14 -28.31 -3.95
C GLU A 276 -4.07 -27.23 -5.03
N LYS A 277 -4.50 -27.53 -6.26
CA LYS A 277 -4.62 -26.55 -7.34
C LYS A 277 -5.56 -25.40 -6.96
N ARG A 278 -6.74 -25.72 -6.40
CA ARG A 278 -7.69 -24.70 -5.93
C ARG A 278 -7.08 -23.85 -4.82
N MET A 279 -6.49 -24.47 -3.80
CA MET A 279 -5.84 -23.77 -2.70
C MET A 279 -4.70 -22.86 -3.15
N PHE A 280 -3.95 -23.27 -4.19
CA PHE A 280 -2.91 -22.43 -4.79
C PHE A 280 -3.51 -21.21 -5.50
N ILE A 281 -4.50 -21.44 -6.38
CA ILE A 281 -5.21 -20.38 -7.12
C ILE A 281 -5.83 -19.37 -6.15
N ASP A 282 -6.44 -19.85 -5.06
CA ASP A 282 -7.09 -19.01 -4.06
C ASP A 282 -6.09 -18.08 -3.39
N ARG A 283 -4.97 -18.61 -2.91
CA ARG A 283 -3.91 -17.82 -2.27
C ARG A 283 -3.26 -16.84 -3.23
N LEU A 284 -2.99 -17.26 -4.47
CA LEU A 284 -2.42 -16.36 -5.48
C LEU A 284 -3.39 -15.23 -5.82
N SER A 285 -4.69 -15.54 -6.00
CA SER A 285 -5.70 -14.53 -6.28
C SER A 285 -5.89 -13.56 -5.11
N ALA A 286 -5.84 -14.05 -3.87
CA ALA A 286 -5.91 -13.22 -2.67
C ALA A 286 -4.67 -12.31 -2.55
N PHE A 287 -3.47 -12.81 -2.86
CA PHE A 287 -2.26 -11.98 -2.89
C PHE A 287 -2.40 -10.80 -3.86
N PHE A 288 -2.78 -11.05 -5.11
CA PHE A 288 -2.98 -9.99 -6.10
C PHE A 288 -4.12 -9.03 -5.70
N ALA A 289 -5.25 -9.56 -5.21
CA ALA A 289 -6.36 -8.74 -4.75
C ALA A 289 -5.91 -7.80 -3.62
N ASN A 290 -5.20 -8.31 -2.61
CA ASN A 290 -4.72 -7.54 -1.48
C ASN A 290 -3.75 -6.42 -1.90
N THR A 291 -2.86 -6.67 -2.86
CA THR A 291 -1.94 -5.62 -3.33
C THR A 291 -2.69 -4.56 -4.15
N ILE A 292 -3.62 -4.99 -5.00
CA ILE A 292 -4.39 -4.10 -5.88
C ILE A 292 -5.37 -3.23 -5.08
N THR A 293 -6.04 -3.76 -4.05
CA THR A 293 -6.91 -2.96 -3.17
C THR A 293 -6.12 -1.93 -2.38
N GLN A 294 -4.85 -2.23 -2.07
CA GLN A 294 -3.90 -1.25 -1.52
C GLN A 294 -3.31 -0.32 -2.61
N TRP A 295 -3.82 -0.34 -3.83
CA TRP A 295 -3.34 0.45 -4.97
C TRP A 295 -1.85 0.25 -5.22
N VAL A 296 -1.33 -0.96 -4.95
CA VAL A 296 0.04 -1.34 -5.25
C VAL A 296 0.01 -2.33 -6.40
N ILE A 297 0.48 -1.87 -7.56
CA ILE A 297 0.39 -2.63 -8.80
C ILE A 297 1.79 -2.83 -9.36
N HIS A 298 2.14 -4.06 -9.69
CA HIS A 298 3.33 -4.36 -10.47
C HIS A 298 3.02 -4.22 -11.97
N LYS A 299 3.68 -3.30 -12.70
CA LYS A 299 3.36 -3.04 -14.12
C LYS A 299 3.90 -4.08 -15.10
N ASP A 300 4.81 -4.95 -14.67
CA ASP A 300 5.36 -6.06 -15.47
C ASP A 300 5.08 -7.41 -14.80
N VAL A 301 3.81 -7.85 -14.80
CA VAL A 301 3.39 -9.08 -14.09
C VAL A 301 3.72 -10.32 -14.93
N LYS A 302 5.01 -10.62 -14.99
CA LYS A 302 5.49 -11.91 -15.46
C LYS A 302 5.58 -12.87 -14.29
N ALA A 303 5.41 -14.16 -14.53
CA ALA A 303 5.55 -15.16 -13.48
C ALA A 303 6.92 -15.11 -12.79
N CYS A 304 8.01 -14.89 -13.53
CA CYS A 304 9.35 -14.69 -12.96
C CYS A 304 9.49 -13.48 -12.02
N ASN A 305 8.52 -12.54 -12.04
CA ASN A 305 8.47 -11.40 -11.11
C ASN A 305 7.58 -11.67 -9.88
N VAL A 306 7.07 -12.89 -9.72
CA VAL A 306 6.36 -13.34 -8.52
C VAL A 306 7.15 -14.49 -7.91
N PHE A 307 7.45 -14.40 -6.62
CA PHE A 307 8.19 -15.42 -5.89
C PHE A 307 7.25 -16.18 -4.96
N VAL A 308 7.27 -17.51 -5.02
CA VAL A 308 6.45 -18.41 -4.22
C VAL A 308 7.24 -18.85 -3.00
N LEU A 309 6.78 -18.47 -1.81
CA LEU A 309 7.41 -18.86 -0.55
C LEU A 309 6.99 -20.26 -0.12
N LYS A 310 7.92 -21.06 0.41
CA LYS A 310 7.67 -22.38 1.04
C LYS A 310 6.57 -22.29 2.10
N GLY A 311 6.50 -21.16 2.81
CA GLY A 311 5.44 -20.80 3.77
C GLY A 311 4.10 -20.41 3.15
N LYS A 312 3.81 -20.82 1.91
CA LYS A 312 2.52 -20.65 1.23
C LYS A 312 2.11 -19.21 0.85
N GLY A 313 3.00 -18.23 1.01
CA GLY A 313 2.82 -16.83 0.60
C GLY A 313 3.50 -16.45 -0.71
N PHE A 314 3.36 -15.19 -1.12
CA PHE A 314 3.95 -14.64 -2.35
C PHE A 314 4.56 -13.27 -2.09
N VAL A 315 5.59 -12.93 -2.85
CA VAL A 315 6.14 -11.56 -2.93
C VAL A 315 6.42 -11.19 -4.38
N PHE A 316 6.36 -9.91 -4.70
CA PHE A 316 6.84 -9.38 -5.96
C PHE A 316 8.36 -9.25 -5.93
N LEU A 317 8.98 -9.70 -7.00
CA LEU A 317 10.34 -9.30 -7.36
C LEU A 317 10.27 -8.02 -8.21
N ASP A 318 11.42 -7.50 -8.57
CA ASP A 318 11.57 -6.33 -9.45
C ASP A 318 10.77 -5.06 -9.08
N VAL A 319 11.00 -4.59 -7.86
CA VAL A 319 10.33 -3.42 -7.24
C VAL A 319 10.40 -2.12 -8.05
N GLU A 320 11.23 -2.02 -9.09
CA GLU A 320 11.29 -0.82 -9.94
C GLU A 320 10.03 -0.56 -10.77
N ASP A 321 9.26 -1.61 -11.09
CA ASP A 321 8.06 -1.51 -11.91
C ASP A 321 6.76 -1.55 -11.09
N ILE A 322 6.88 -1.46 -9.76
CA ILE A 322 5.75 -1.19 -8.87
C ILE A 322 5.29 0.28 -8.98
N VAL A 323 3.98 0.48 -9.04
CA VAL A 323 3.33 1.79 -8.96
C VAL A 323 2.28 1.82 -7.85
N PHE A 324 1.89 3.04 -7.48
CA PHE A 324 0.96 3.30 -6.38
C PHE A 324 -0.28 4.01 -6.92
N GLU A 325 -1.06 3.28 -7.73
CA GLU A 325 -2.17 3.79 -8.52
C GLU A 325 -3.34 2.79 -8.39
N GLU A 326 -4.57 3.29 -8.53
CA GLU A 326 -5.76 2.45 -8.62
C GLU A 326 -5.75 1.66 -9.94
N ILE A 327 -6.26 0.42 -9.91
CA ILE A 327 -6.31 -0.41 -11.10
C ILE A 327 -7.43 0.04 -12.05
N ASP A 328 -7.11 0.15 -13.33
CA ASP A 328 -8.09 0.28 -14.39
C ASP A 328 -8.20 -1.02 -15.21
N GLU A 329 -9.25 -1.13 -16.03
CA GLU A 329 -9.50 -2.32 -16.86
C GLU A 329 -8.36 -2.59 -17.86
N GLY A 330 -7.73 -1.55 -18.41
CA GLY A 330 -6.65 -1.68 -19.39
C GLY A 330 -5.36 -2.20 -18.76
N LEU A 331 -5.04 -1.74 -17.55
CA LEU A 331 -3.91 -2.22 -16.76
C LEU A 331 -4.14 -3.66 -16.30
N LEU A 332 -5.35 -3.99 -15.80
CA LEU A 332 -5.71 -5.37 -15.45
C LEU A 332 -5.55 -6.30 -16.65
N LYS A 333 -6.10 -5.92 -17.82
CA LYS A 333 -5.98 -6.68 -19.06
C LYS A 333 -4.52 -6.98 -19.39
N ARG A 334 -3.66 -5.96 -19.35
CA ARG A 334 -2.22 -6.10 -19.62
C ARG A 334 -1.56 -7.07 -18.65
N MET A 335 -1.80 -6.92 -17.35
CA MET A 335 -1.24 -7.79 -16.31
C MET A 335 -1.64 -9.25 -16.53
N MET A 336 -2.92 -9.50 -16.83
CA MET A 336 -3.43 -10.85 -17.04
C MET A 336 -2.89 -11.49 -18.31
N VAL A 337 -2.74 -10.73 -19.39
CA VAL A 337 -2.09 -11.21 -20.63
C VAL A 337 -0.62 -11.58 -20.35
N GLN A 338 0.14 -10.71 -19.66
CA GLN A 338 1.53 -11.00 -19.31
C GLN A 338 1.66 -12.25 -18.42
N MET A 339 0.80 -12.41 -17.42
CA MET A 339 0.79 -13.60 -16.59
C MET A 339 0.50 -14.85 -17.43
N ASN A 340 -0.50 -14.76 -18.32
CA ASN A 340 -0.91 -15.88 -19.14
C ASN A 340 0.21 -16.37 -20.08
N THR A 341 0.97 -15.45 -20.66
CA THR A 341 2.06 -15.75 -21.59
C THR A 341 3.38 -16.08 -20.91
N THR A 342 3.44 -16.07 -19.57
CA THR A 342 4.64 -16.38 -18.79
C THR A 342 4.46 -17.50 -17.77
N ILE A 343 3.38 -18.27 -17.86
CA ILE A 343 3.17 -19.49 -17.07
C ILE A 343 2.94 -20.70 -18.00
N PRO A 344 3.33 -21.92 -17.57
CA PRO A 344 3.22 -23.13 -18.39
C PRO A 344 1.83 -23.36 -19.00
N LYS A 345 1.77 -23.81 -20.26
CA LYS A 345 0.54 -24.21 -20.99
C LYS A 345 -0.25 -25.28 -20.26
N ARG A 346 0.44 -26.20 -19.57
CA ARG A 346 -0.19 -27.28 -18.77
C ARG A 346 -1.17 -26.76 -17.70
N ILE A 347 -1.10 -25.48 -17.34
CA ILE A 347 -2.10 -24.83 -16.50
C ILE A 347 -3.36 -24.63 -17.34
N SER A 348 -4.37 -25.44 -17.02
CA SER A 348 -5.61 -25.51 -17.79
C SER A 348 -6.30 -24.16 -17.93
N THR A 349 -7.00 -23.95 -19.04
CA THR A 349 -7.87 -22.78 -19.26
C THR A 349 -8.88 -22.62 -18.11
N ARG A 350 -9.39 -23.73 -17.56
CA ARG A 350 -10.30 -23.72 -16.41
C ARG A 350 -9.66 -23.09 -15.17
N ASP A 351 -8.39 -23.40 -14.90
CA ASP A 351 -7.67 -22.86 -13.74
C ASP A 351 -7.32 -21.39 -13.93
N ARG A 352 -6.91 -21.00 -15.14
CA ARG A 352 -6.70 -19.59 -15.53
C ARG A 352 -7.98 -18.76 -15.36
N THR A 353 -9.12 -19.28 -15.82
CA THR A 353 -10.43 -18.66 -15.62
C THR A 353 -10.80 -18.57 -14.14
N ARG A 354 -10.54 -19.63 -13.35
CA ARG A 354 -10.83 -19.61 -11.91
C ARG A 354 -10.03 -18.52 -11.19
N PHE A 355 -8.75 -18.39 -11.50
CA PHE A 355 -7.90 -17.31 -10.97
C PHE A 355 -8.49 -15.93 -11.31
N PHE A 356 -8.80 -15.69 -12.57
CA PHE A 356 -9.38 -14.42 -13.02
C PHE A 356 -10.70 -14.09 -12.32
N LEU A 357 -11.63 -15.05 -12.21
CA LEU A 357 -12.92 -14.85 -11.58
C LEU A 357 -12.81 -14.57 -10.08
N LYS A 358 -11.84 -15.19 -9.39
CA LYS A 358 -11.58 -14.93 -7.97
C LYS A 358 -10.96 -13.54 -7.77
N LEU A 359 -9.95 -13.20 -8.56
CA LEU A 359 -9.33 -11.87 -8.53
C LEU A 359 -10.35 -10.76 -8.79
N THR A 360 -11.08 -10.83 -9.90
CA THR A 360 -12.07 -9.80 -10.25
C THR A 360 -13.30 -9.81 -9.35
N GLY A 361 -13.62 -10.96 -8.75
CA GLY A 361 -14.65 -11.06 -7.71
C GLY A 361 -14.27 -10.25 -6.46
N ALA A 362 -13.03 -10.41 -5.98
CA ALA A 362 -12.51 -9.65 -4.84
C ALA A 362 -12.43 -8.14 -5.12
N LEU A 363 -12.15 -7.76 -6.38
CA LEU A 363 -12.09 -6.36 -6.81
C LEU A 363 -13.45 -5.75 -7.19
N LYS A 364 -14.54 -6.52 -7.16
CA LYS A 364 -15.89 -6.11 -7.60
C LYS A 364 -15.93 -5.51 -9.02
N MET A 365 -15.07 -5.98 -9.93
CA MET A 365 -14.95 -5.45 -11.30
C MET A 365 -15.94 -6.11 -12.28
N LYS A 366 -16.29 -5.40 -13.37
CA LYS A 366 -17.06 -5.94 -14.50
C LYS A 366 -16.21 -6.99 -15.24
N LYS A 367 -16.77 -8.19 -15.42
CA LYS A 367 -15.96 -9.39 -15.76
C LYS A 367 -15.96 -9.75 -17.25
N LYS A 368 -17.08 -9.56 -17.95
CA LYS A 368 -17.37 -10.29 -19.19
C LYS A 368 -16.51 -9.82 -20.37
N ASP A 369 -16.49 -8.51 -20.62
CA ASP A 369 -15.80 -7.96 -21.80
C ASP A 369 -14.29 -8.00 -21.61
N VAL A 370 -13.80 -7.61 -20.43
CA VAL A 370 -12.37 -7.67 -20.06
C VAL A 370 -11.81 -9.09 -20.18
N PHE A 371 -12.56 -10.11 -19.76
CA PHE A 371 -12.11 -11.51 -19.84
C PHE A 371 -11.94 -11.98 -21.29
N LYS A 372 -12.92 -11.70 -22.15
CA LYS A 372 -12.88 -12.10 -23.57
C LYS A 372 -11.66 -11.50 -24.27
N ASP A 373 -11.39 -10.24 -23.97
CA ASP A 373 -10.23 -9.49 -24.45
C ASP A 373 -8.89 -10.09 -23.99
N ILE A 374 -8.80 -10.44 -22.70
CA ILE A 374 -7.60 -11.09 -22.14
C ILE A 374 -7.33 -12.42 -22.86
N VAL A 375 -8.35 -13.25 -23.05
CA VAL A 375 -8.20 -14.54 -23.73
C VAL A 375 -7.74 -14.33 -25.17
N SER A 376 -8.42 -13.45 -25.91
CA SER A 376 -8.08 -13.13 -27.30
C SER A 376 -6.63 -12.65 -27.45
N ASP A 377 -6.19 -11.72 -26.60
CA ASP A 377 -4.84 -11.17 -26.69
C ASP A 377 -3.75 -12.12 -26.18
N SER A 378 -4.08 -12.99 -25.22
CA SER A 378 -3.17 -14.04 -24.76
C SER A 378 -2.85 -15.02 -25.90
N LEU A 379 -3.88 -15.49 -26.62
CA LEU A 379 -3.76 -16.47 -27.71
C LEU A 379 -2.94 -15.98 -28.91
N LYS A 380 -2.81 -14.65 -29.09
CA LYS A 380 -1.99 -14.05 -30.16
C LYS A 380 -0.49 -14.15 -29.91
N SER A 381 -0.07 -14.50 -28.68
CA SER A 381 1.32 -14.50 -28.26
C SER A 381 1.80 -15.93 -27.97
N VAL A 382 3.09 -16.19 -28.14
CA VAL A 382 3.72 -17.41 -27.63
C VAL A 382 3.83 -17.37 -26.10
N ILE A 383 3.81 -18.52 -25.45
CA ILE A 383 4.10 -18.66 -24.02
C ILE A 383 5.61 -18.79 -23.85
N VAL A 384 6.23 -17.93 -23.04
CA VAL A 384 7.68 -17.95 -22.76
C VAL A 384 7.90 -17.76 -21.26
N TYR A 385 8.59 -18.71 -20.64
CA TYR A 385 8.84 -18.70 -19.18
C TYR A 385 10.14 -19.42 -18.81
N GLU A 386 10.67 -19.12 -17.63
CA GLU A 386 11.84 -19.81 -17.09
C GLU A 386 11.36 -21.04 -16.30
N GLY A 387 11.48 -22.23 -16.88
CA GLY A 387 11.11 -23.48 -16.22
C GLY A 387 12.20 -23.99 -15.27
N ALA A 388 11.93 -25.12 -14.60
CA ALA A 388 12.90 -25.75 -13.69
C ALA A 388 14.18 -26.22 -14.42
N GLY A 389 14.07 -26.51 -15.72
CA GLY A 389 15.18 -26.89 -16.60
C GLY A 389 15.71 -25.78 -17.50
N GLY A 390 15.34 -24.51 -17.26
CA GLY A 390 15.72 -23.37 -18.09
C GLY A 390 14.56 -22.80 -18.93
N LEU A 391 14.90 -21.89 -19.86
CA LEU A 391 13.94 -21.18 -20.71
C LEU A 391 13.08 -22.14 -21.56
N LYS A 392 11.76 -21.96 -21.54
CA LYS A 392 10.78 -22.73 -22.32
C LYS A 392 9.92 -21.83 -23.19
N THR A 393 9.57 -22.35 -24.37
CA THR A 393 8.67 -21.70 -25.34
C THR A 393 7.58 -22.69 -25.76
N GLU A 394 6.31 -22.29 -25.64
CA GLU A 394 5.14 -23.12 -25.94
C GLU A 394 4.12 -22.34 -26.79
N ASN A 395 3.38 -23.05 -27.66
CA ASN A 395 2.24 -22.49 -28.41
C ASN A 395 0.92 -22.91 -27.73
N TRP A 396 -0.10 -22.05 -27.74
CA TRP A 396 -1.40 -22.26 -27.06
C TRP A 396 -2.16 -23.53 -27.41
#